data_AF-A0A964L8G1-F1
#
_entry.id   AF-A0A964L8G1-F1
#
_cell.length_a   1.000
_cell.length_b   1.000
_cell.length_c   1.000
_cell.angle_alpha   90.00
_cell.angle_beta   90.00
_cell.angle_gamma   90.00
#
_symmetry.space_group_name_H-M   'P 1'
#
loop_
_entity.id
_entity.type
_entity.pdbx_description
1 polymer ?
#
loop_
_entity_poly.entity_id
_entity_poly.type
_entity_poly.pdbx_seq_one_letter_code
_entity_poly.pdbx_strand_id
1 'polypeptide(L)' 'MDQKPSPREMGYSLAIAQTGVEMVLPTILGFYLDSWLETTPWITIVAAVLGFTAGLVHLIAILRQKDRDESSDMKPPP' A
#
# COMPACT_ATOMS: atom_id res chain seq x y z
N MET A 1 19.77 -20.35 -13.28
CA MET A 1 18.78 -20.94 -12.37
C MET A 1 17.51 -20.12 -12.51
N ASP A 2 16.50 -20.67 -13.18
CA ASP A 2 15.24 -19.98 -13.49
C ASP A 2 14.25 -20.27 -12.35
N GLN A 3 14.41 -19.54 -11.24
CA GLN A 3 13.57 -19.74 -10.06
C GLN A 3 12.27 -18.98 -10.29
N LYS A 4 11.23 -19.72 -10.73
CA LYS A 4 9.90 -19.16 -10.93
C LYS A 4 9.38 -18.62 -9.59
N PRO A 5 8.96 -17.34 -9.52
CA PRO A 5 8.45 -16.76 -8.28
C PRO A 5 7.28 -17.60 -7.78
N SER A 6 7.25 -17.87 -6.48
CA SER A 6 6.14 -18.61 -5.88
C SER A 6 4.86 -17.77 -5.94
N PRO A 7 3.66 -18.37 -5.99
CA PRO A 7 2.40 -17.62 -5.98
C PRO A 7 2.27 -16.63 -4.82
N ARG A 8 2.91 -16.92 -3.67
CA ARG A 8 2.95 -16.05 -2.49
C ARG A 8 3.81 -14.80 -2.71
N GLU A 9 4.97 -14.94 -3.33
CA GLU A 9 5.87 -13.82 -3.66
C GLU A 9 5.24 -12.87 -4.69
N MET A 10 4.51 -13.44 -5.66
CA MET A 10 3.72 -12.65 -6.62
C MET A 10 2.63 -11.85 -5.90
N GLY A 11 1.86 -12.49 -5.01
CA GLY A 11 0.83 -11.83 -4.23
C GLY A 11 1.38 -10.69 -3.36
N TYR A 12 2.51 -10.91 -2.69
CA TYR A 12 3.16 -9.89 -1.86
C TYR A 12 3.65 -8.69 -2.69
N SER A 13 4.26 -8.95 -3.86
CA SER A 13 4.73 -7.88 -4.75
C SER A 13 3.57 -7.03 -5.28
N LEU A 14 2.44 -7.66 -5.63
CA LEU A 14 1.21 -6.98 -6.01
C LEU A 14 0.63 -6.16 -4.85
N ALA A 15 0.67 -6.69 -3.62
CA ALA A 15 0.19 -5.98 -2.44
C ALA A 15 1.00 -4.70 -2.16
N ILE A 16 2.32 -4.73 -2.33
CA ILE A 16 3.18 -3.53 -2.24
C ILE A 16 2.84 -2.54 -3.35
N ALA A 17 2.71 -3.02 -4.59
CA ALA A 17 2.38 -2.15 -5.72
C ALA A 17 1.01 -1.46 -5.51
N GLN A 18 0.02 -2.21 -5.00
CA GLN A 18 -1.29 -1.69 -4.68
C GLN A 18 -1.24 -0.63 -3.57
N THR A 19 -0.43 -0.81 -2.54
CA THR A 19 -0.30 0.21 -1.48
C THR A 19 0.24 1.53 -2.03
N GLY A 20 1.13 1.50 -3.03
CA GLY A 20 1.56 2.71 -3.72
C GLY A 20 0.43 3.44 -4.45
N VAL A 21 -0.51 2.69 -5.05
CA VAL A 21 -1.70 3.28 -5.68
C VAL A 21 -2.62 3.91 -4.63
N GLU A 22 -2.84 3.23 -3.50
CA GLU A 22 -3.64 3.74 -2.39
C GLU A 22 -3.10 5.06 -1.81
N MET A 23 -1.79 5.28 -1.88
CA MET A 23 -1.16 6.55 -1.45
C MET A 23 -1.48 7.73 -2.37
N VAL A 24 -1.59 7.50 -3.68
CA VAL A 24 -1.64 8.58 -4.69
C VAL A 24 -3.07 8.81 -5.22
N LEU A 25 -3.88 7.75 -5.27
CA LEU A 25 -5.24 7.80 -5.81
C LEU A 25 -6.13 8.85 -5.10
N PRO A 26 -6.10 8.99 -3.76
CA PRO A 26 -6.90 10.00 -3.08
C PRO A 26 -6.52 11.42 -3.46
N THR A 27 -5.22 11.70 -3.68
CA THR A 27 -4.74 13.02 -4.11
C THR A 27 -5.28 13.39 -5.48
N ILE A 28 -5.25 12.45 -6.45
CA ILE A 28 -5.78 12.66 -7.79
C ILE A 28 -7.29 12.93 -7.73
N LEU A 29 -8.01 12.14 -6.91
CA LEU A 29 -9.44 12.33 -6.71
C LEU A 29 -9.75 13.69 -6.08
N GLY A 30 -8.98 14.09 -5.06
CA GLY A 30 -9.12 15.38 -4.40
C GLY A 30 -8.89 16.56 -5.34
N PHE A 31 -7.92 16.45 -6.26
CA PHE A 31 -7.67 17.47 -7.29
C PHE A 31 -8.83 17.63 -8.27
N TYR A 32 -9.40 16.50 -8.72
CA TYR A 32 -10.58 16.53 -9.57
C TYR A 32 -11.78 17.15 -8.84
N LEU A 33 -11.94 16.83 -7.56
CA LEU A 33 -13.01 17.37 -6.73
C LEU A 33 -12.85 18.87 -6.46
N ASP A 34 -11.64 19.33 -6.18
CA ASP A 34 -11.34 20.76 -6.02
C ASP A 34 -11.68 21.53 -7.30
N SER A 35 -11.36 20.96 -8.47
CA SER A 35 -11.66 21.57 -9.77
C SER A 35 -13.16 21.64 -10.06
N TRP A 36 -13.94 20.65 -9.60
CA TRP A 36 -15.38 20.62 -9.80
C TRP A 36 -16.13 21.57 -8.85
N LEU A 37 -15.62 21.76 -7.64
CA LEU A 37 -16.21 22.61 -6.61
C LEU A 37 -15.68 24.06 -6.62
N GLU A 38 -14.78 24.38 -7.56
CA GLU A 38 -14.07 25.66 -7.64
C GLU A 38 -13.38 26.04 -6.31
N THR A 39 -12.96 25.04 -5.54
CA THR A 39 -12.27 25.26 -4.27
C THR A 39 -10.77 25.45 -4.48
N THR A 40 -10.15 26.23 -3.60
CA THR A 40 -8.69 26.19 -3.41
C THR A 40 -8.28 24.78 -2.96
N PRO A 41 -7.02 24.33 -3.14
CA PRO A 41 -6.62 22.90 -3.13
C PRO A 41 -6.66 22.20 -1.76
N TRP A 42 -7.63 22.55 -0.90
CA TRP A 42 -7.84 22.02 0.43
C TRP A 42 -8.28 20.56 0.40
N ILE A 43 -9.17 20.16 -0.53
CA ILE A 43 -9.62 18.77 -0.61
C ILE A 43 -8.45 17.89 -1.04
N THR A 44 -7.65 18.35 -2.00
CA THR A 44 -6.41 17.69 -2.43
C THR A 44 -5.44 17.50 -1.27
N ILE A 45 -5.20 18.52 -0.46
CA ILE A 45 -4.28 18.43 0.70
C ILE A 45 -4.80 17.40 1.71
N VAL A 46 -6.08 17.46 2.08
CA VAL A 46 -6.67 16.52 3.03
C VAL A 46 -6.62 15.09 2.48
N ALA A 47 -7.00 14.90 1.21
CA ALA A 47 -6.98 13.60 0.57
C ALA A 47 -5.56 13.04 0.45
N ALA A 48 -4.56 13.89 0.16
CA ALA A 48 -3.16 13.49 0.13
C ALA A 48 -2.64 13.02 1.49
N VAL A 49 -2.94 13.76 2.56
CA VAL A 49 -2.54 13.37 3.92
C VAL A 49 -3.21 12.06 4.32
N LEU A 50 -4.50 11.90 4.06
CA LEU A 50 -5.24 10.68 4.38
C LEU A 50 -4.75 9.48 3.55
N GLY A 51 -4.59 9.65 2.24
CA GLY A 51 -4.09 8.59 1.36
C GLY A 51 -2.68 8.14 1.72
N PHE A 52 -1.78 9.10 1.96
CA PHE A 52 -0.41 8.81 2.36
C PHE A 52 -0.34 8.09 3.71
N THR A 53 -1.07 8.57 4.72
CA THR A 53 -1.07 7.94 6.05
C THR A 53 -1.71 6.56 6.02
N ALA A 54 -2.84 6.38 5.35
CA ALA A 54 -3.49 5.08 5.18
C ALA A 54 -2.58 4.08 4.43
N GLY A 55 -1.99 4.51 3.31
CA GLY A 55 -1.07 3.68 2.54
C GLY A 55 0.18 3.30 3.31
N LEU A 56 0.75 4.21 4.13
CA LEU A 56 1.88 3.89 5.00
C LEU A 56 1.52 2.87 6.07
N VAL A 57 0.37 3.03 6.73
CA VAL A 57 -0.11 2.09 7.73
C VAL A 57 -0.31 0.70 7.12
N HIS A 58 -0.92 0.64 5.94
CA HIS A 58 -1.12 -0.61 5.22
C HIS A 58 0.21 -1.25 4.78
N LEU A 59 1.16 -0.46 4.28
CA LEU A 59 2.48 -0.96 3.89
C LEU A 59 3.21 -1.57 5.10
N ILE A 60 3.22 -0.87 6.23
CA ILE A 60 3.83 -1.37 7.47
C ILE A 60 3.14 -2.67 7.94
N ALA A 61 1.82 -2.78 7.78
CA ALA A 61 1.09 -4.01 8.11
C ALA A 61 1.52 -5.19 7.23
N ILE A 62 1.66 -4.98 5.91
CA ILE A 62 2.13 -5.99 4.96
C ILE A 62 3.56 -6.45 5.30
N LEU A 63 4.47 -5.51 5.56
CA LEU A 63 5.85 -5.83 5.94
C LEU A 63 5.91 -6.66 7.22
N ARG A 64 5.17 -6.24 8.26
CA ARG A 64 5.10 -6.97 9.54
C ARG A 64 4.51 -8.37 9.38
N GLN A 65 3.57 -8.55 8.46
CA GLN A 65 3.00 -9.87 8.20
C GLN A 65 4.03 -10.79 7.53
N LYS A 66 4.80 -10.28 6.55
CA LYS A 66 5.87 -11.06 5.93
C LYS A 66 6.91 -11.54 6.94
N ASP A 67 7.37 -10.66 7.83
CA ASP A 67 8.37 -10.99 8.84
C ASP A 67 7.88 -12.08 9.83
N ARG A 68 6.59 -12.09 10.16
CA ARG A 68 5.95 -13.11 11.02
C ARG A 68 5.85 -14.46 10.33
N ASP A 69 5.52 -14.47 9.04
CA ASP A 69 5.39 -15.70 8.27
C ASP A 69 6.76 -16.36 8.08
N GLU A 70 7.81 -15.57 7.79
CA GLU A 70 9.20 -16.05 7.66
C GLU A 70 9.75 -16.64 8.97
N SER A 71 9.45 -16.00 10.12
CA SER A 71 9.91 -16.50 11.44
C SER A 71 9.16 -17.75 11.91
N SER A 72 7.94 -17.98 11.46
CA SER A 72 7.14 -19.17 11.81
C SER A 72 7.61 -20.42 11.07
N ASP A 73 8.11 -20.27 9.84
CA ASP A 73 8.65 -21.36 9.02
C ASP A 73 9.98 -21.91 9.58
N MET A 74 10.72 -21.08 10.32
CA MET A 74 12.01 -21.45 10.90
C MET A 74 11.92 -22.26 12.21
N LYS A 75 10.71 -22.55 12.71
CA LYS A 75 10.53 -23.38 13.91
C LYS A 75 10.74 -24.86 13.54
N PRO A 76 11.74 -25.56 14.13
CA PRO A 76 11.97 -26.97 13.81
C PRO A 76 10.75 -27.82 14.23
N PRO A 77 10.42 -28.88 13.45
CA PRO A 77 9.33 -29.78 13.78
C PRO A 77 9.57 -30.46 15.14
N PRO A 78 8.51 -30.77 15.91
CA PRO A 78 8.61 -31.42 17.21
C PRO A 78 9.19 -32.84 17.11
#